data_AF-K4N2J8-F1
#
_entry.id   AF-K4N2J8-F1
#
_cell.length_a   1.000
_cell.length_b   1.000
_cell.length_c   1.000
_cell.angle_alpha   90.00
_cell.angle_beta   90.00
_cell.angle_gamma   90.00
#
_symmetry.space_group_name_H-M   'P 1'
#
loop_
_entity.id
_entity.type
_entity.pdbx_description
1 polymer ?
#
loop_
_entity_poly.entity_id
_entity_poly.type
_entity_poly.pdbx_seq_one_letter_code
_entity_poly.pdbx_strand_id
1 'polypeptide(L)'
;MSPAAGVSVPLLGDSKGTPPPASVPGAVFNVATSIVGAGIMSIPAIMKVLGVVPAFAMILVVAVLAELSVDFLMRFTHSGETTTYAGVMREAFGSGGALAAQVCVIITNVGGLILYLIII
;
A
#
# COMPACT_ATOMS: atom_id res chain seq x y z
N MET A 1 30.92 -45.41 38.64
CA MET A 1 31.25 -44.33 37.70
C MET A 1 30.35 -44.51 36.49
N SER A 2 29.26 -43.75 36.41
CA SER A 2 28.25 -43.84 35.34
C SER A 2 28.14 -42.45 34.69
N PRO A 3 28.17 -42.34 33.35
CA PRO A 3 28.16 -41.06 32.69
C PRO A 3 26.78 -40.40 32.78
N ALA A 4 26.79 -39.08 32.92
CA ALA A 4 25.61 -38.23 33.02
C ALA A 4 24.72 -38.37 31.78
N ALA A 5 23.44 -38.69 32.00
CA ALA A 5 22.40 -38.60 30.99
C ALA A 5 22.31 -37.15 30.50
N GLY A 6 22.59 -36.95 29.22
CA GLY A 6 22.39 -35.68 28.54
C GLY A 6 20.93 -35.26 28.69
N VAL A 7 20.72 -34.20 29.47
CA VAL A 7 19.42 -33.54 29.58
C VAL A 7 19.15 -32.88 28.23
N SER A 8 18.33 -33.53 27.42
CA SER A 8 17.67 -32.94 26.25
C SER A 8 16.63 -31.92 26.73
N VAL A 9 17.10 -30.73 27.14
CA VAL A 9 16.24 -29.55 27.27
C VAL A 9 15.98 -29.04 25.85
N PRO A 10 14.72 -28.96 25.37
CA PRO A 10 14.41 -28.30 24.11
C PRO A 10 14.73 -26.80 24.23
N LEU A 11 15.85 -26.34 23.66
CA LEU A 11 16.33 -24.96 23.71
C LEU A 11 15.71 -24.03 22.66
N LEU A 12 14.44 -24.22 22.31
CA LEU A 12 13.53 -23.21 21.76
C LEU A 12 12.20 -23.95 21.56
N GLY A 13 11.16 -23.55 22.28
CA GLY A 13 9.81 -23.94 21.87
C GLY A 13 9.55 -23.34 20.50
N ASP A 14 9.36 -24.17 19.48
CA ASP A 14 8.89 -23.78 18.15
C ASP A 14 7.43 -23.31 18.22
N SER A 15 7.20 -22.23 18.94
CA SER A 15 6.01 -21.39 18.86
C SER A 15 6.42 -20.05 18.29
N LYS A 16 6.97 -20.06 17.06
CA LYS A 16 6.62 -18.99 16.12
C LYS A 16 5.15 -19.22 15.75
N GLY A 17 4.26 -18.84 16.65
CA GLY A 17 2.86 -18.69 16.32
C GLY A 17 2.79 -17.81 15.07
N THR A 18 2.11 -18.30 14.03
CA THR A 18 1.85 -17.54 12.83
C THR A 18 1.35 -16.16 13.24
N PRO A 19 1.98 -15.06 12.80
CA PRO A 19 1.51 -13.73 13.16
C PRO A 19 0.02 -13.65 12.82
N PRO A 20 -0.79 -13.01 13.69
CA PRO A 20 -2.23 -12.95 13.50
C PRO A 20 -2.53 -12.42 12.09
N PRO A 21 -3.53 -13.00 11.40
CA PRO A 21 -3.88 -12.59 10.04
C PRO A 21 -4.24 -11.09 10.02
N ALA A 22 -3.92 -10.43 8.91
CA ALA A 22 -4.25 -9.01 8.73
C ALA A 22 -5.77 -8.79 8.87
N SER A 23 -6.16 -7.80 9.68
CA SER A 23 -7.56 -7.47 9.91
C SER A 23 -8.05 -6.45 8.88
N VAL A 24 -9.30 -6.59 8.43
CA VAL A 24 -9.93 -5.62 7.51
C VAL A 24 -9.89 -4.19 8.07
N PRO A 25 -10.24 -3.93 9.35
CA PRO A 25 -10.12 -2.59 9.92
C PRO A 25 -8.69 -2.06 9.93
N GLY A 26 -7.69 -2.93 10.18
CA GLY A 26 -6.28 -2.55 10.14
C GLY A 26 -5.80 -2.17 8.75
N ALA A 27 -6.21 -2.93 7.72
CA ALA A 27 -5.93 -2.61 6.33
C ALA A 27 -6.58 -1.29 5.89
N VAL A 28 -7.86 -1.09 6.22
CA VAL A 28 -8.58 0.16 5.92
C VAL A 28 -7.92 1.35 6.61
N PHE A 29 -7.55 1.22 7.89
CA PHE A 29 -6.92 2.31 8.64
C PHE A 29 -5.52 2.65 8.10
N ASN A 30 -4.73 1.65 7.70
CA ASN A 30 -3.42 1.85 7.11
C ASN A 30 -3.51 2.61 5.76
N VAL A 31 -4.44 2.18 4.90
CA VAL A 31 -4.69 2.84 3.61
C VAL A 31 -5.21 4.27 3.83
N ALA A 32 -6.19 4.45 4.73
CA ALA A 32 -6.75 5.77 5.04
C ALA A 32 -5.68 6.75 5.56
N THR A 33 -4.82 6.31 6.48
CA THR A 33 -3.74 7.14 7.03
C THR A 33 -2.75 7.56 5.95
N SER A 34 -2.43 6.66 5.02
CA SER A 34 -1.54 6.95 3.90
C SER A 34 -2.12 7.99 2.93
N ILE A 35 -3.42 7.91 2.64
CA ILE A 35 -4.13 8.85 1.75
C ILE A 35 -4.28 10.22 2.43
N VAL A 36 -4.78 10.24 3.67
CA VAL A 36 -5.03 11.49 4.41
C VAL A 36 -3.72 12.23 4.67
N GLY A 37 -2.64 11.52 5.03
CA GLY A 37 -1.34 12.09 5.40
C GLY A 37 -0.82 13.13 4.40
N ALA A 38 -0.18 12.69 3.32
CA ALA A 38 0.34 13.60 2.29
C ALA A 38 -0.78 14.31 1.50
N GLY A 39 -1.98 13.70 1.40
CA GLY A 39 -3.09 14.21 0.59
C GLY A 39 -3.75 15.47 1.15
N ILE A 40 -3.96 15.57 2.46
CA ILE A 40 -4.69 16.70 3.08
C ILE A 40 -3.97 18.04 2.85
N MET A 41 -2.65 18.02 2.80
CA MET A 41 -1.82 19.21 2.59
C MET A 41 -1.90 19.75 1.17
N SER A 42 -2.29 18.92 0.20
CA SER A 42 -2.46 19.34 -1.20
C SER A 42 -3.77 20.11 -1.41
N ILE A 43 -4.77 19.93 -0.54
CA ILE A 43 -6.10 20.51 -0.71
C ILE A 43 -6.04 22.06 -0.75
N PRO A 44 -5.44 22.78 0.21
CA PRO A 44 -5.41 24.24 0.17
C PRO A 44 -4.71 24.79 -1.08
N ALA A 45 -3.66 24.13 -1.55
CA ALA A 45 -2.92 24.54 -2.75
C ALA A 45 -3.76 24.39 -4.01
N ILE A 46 -4.45 23.25 -4.18
CA ILE A 46 -5.35 23.01 -5.32
C ILE A 46 -6.51 24.02 -5.32
N MET A 47 -7.12 24.26 -4.15
CA MET A 47 -8.21 25.23 -4.01
C MET A 47 -7.75 26.66 -4.33
N LYS A 48 -6.51 27.02 -3.99
CA LYS A 48 -5.93 28.33 -4.31
C LYS A 48 -5.66 28.51 -5.81
N VAL A 49 -5.24 27.47 -6.52
CA VAL A 49 -4.86 27.56 -7.94
C VAL A 49 -6.06 27.39 -8.87
N LEU A 50 -6.92 26.41 -8.62
CA LEU A 50 -8.09 26.15 -9.47
C LEU A 50 -9.32 26.98 -9.04
N GLY A 51 -9.43 27.36 -7.77
CA GLY A 51 -10.66 27.87 -7.17
C GLY A 51 -11.54 26.75 -6.58
N VAL A 52 -12.43 27.11 -5.65
CA VAL A 52 -13.19 26.17 -4.81
C VAL A 52 -14.06 25.19 -5.61
N VAL A 53 -14.90 25.72 -6.51
CA VAL A 53 -15.87 24.91 -7.28
C VAL A 53 -15.19 23.91 -8.22
N PRO A 54 -14.26 24.31 -9.11
CA PRO A 54 -13.59 23.35 -9.99
C PRO A 54 -12.69 22.37 -9.23
N ALA A 55 -12.03 22.79 -8.14
CA ALA A 55 -11.25 21.88 -7.31
C ALA A 55 -12.13 20.81 -6.64
N PHE A 56 -13.31 21.18 -6.12
CA PHE A 56 -14.27 20.22 -5.58
C PHE A 56 -14.76 19.22 -6.65
N ALA A 57 -15.10 19.71 -7.85
CA ALA A 57 -15.47 18.84 -8.96
C ALA A 57 -14.35 17.86 -9.33
N MET A 58 -13.09 18.33 -9.36
CA MET A 58 -11.92 17.47 -9.61
C MET A 58 -11.74 16.41 -8.52
N ILE A 59 -11.98 16.74 -7.25
CA ILE A 59 -11.94 15.75 -6.16
C ILE A 59 -12.96 14.63 -6.39
N LEU A 60 -14.19 14.97 -6.81
CA LEU A 60 -15.21 13.96 -7.12
C LEU A 60 -14.81 13.07 -8.30
N VAL A 61 -14.23 13.67 -9.35
CA VAL A 61 -13.73 12.90 -10.51
C VAL A 61 -12.61 11.94 -10.08
N VAL A 62 -11.66 12.42 -9.29
CA VAL A 62 -10.56 11.58 -8.76
C VAL A 62 -11.09 10.49 -7.83
N ALA A 63 -12.13 10.76 -7.04
CA ALA A 63 -12.78 9.75 -6.20
C ALA A 63 -13.36 8.60 -7.04
N VAL A 64 -14.08 8.90 -8.12
CA VAL A 64 -14.61 7.88 -9.04
C VAL A 64 -13.46 7.11 -9.72
N LEU A 65 -12.41 7.80 -10.18
CA LEU A 65 -11.23 7.15 -10.76
C LEU A 65 -10.53 6.23 -9.75
N ALA A 66 -10.46 6.63 -8.48
CA ALA A 66 -9.86 5.82 -7.41
C ALA A 66 -10.68 4.56 -7.13
N GLU A 67 -12.01 4.65 -7.07
CA GLU A 67 -12.88 3.47 -6.93
C GLU A 67 -12.70 2.49 -8.09
N LEU A 68 -12.71 2.99 -9.33
CA LEU A 68 -12.47 2.16 -10.52
C LEU A 68 -11.08 1.51 -10.50
N SER A 69 -10.06 2.26 -10.08
CA SER A 69 -8.68 1.73 -9.97
C SER A 69 -8.59 0.60 -8.95
N VAL A 70 -9.24 0.74 -7.79
CA VAL A 70 -9.28 -0.28 -6.75
C VAL A 70 -10.05 -1.51 -7.21
N ASP A 71 -11.18 -1.35 -7.91
CA ASP A 71 -11.95 -2.47 -8.46
C ASP A 71 -11.12 -3.29 -9.45
N PHE A 72 -10.43 -2.61 -10.38
CA PHE A 72 -9.50 -3.27 -11.29
C PHE A 72 -8.39 -3.99 -10.54
N LEU A 73 -7.75 -3.33 -9.58
CA LEU A 73 -6.68 -3.92 -8.79
C LEU A 73 -7.14 -5.19 -8.07
N MET A 74 -8.30 -5.14 -7.40
CA MET A 74 -8.85 -6.30 -6.69
C MET A 74 -9.21 -7.42 -7.66
N ARG A 75 -9.81 -7.10 -8.80
CA ARG A 75 -10.18 -8.11 -9.80
C ARG A 75 -8.99 -8.85 -10.38
N PHE A 76 -7.89 -8.14 -10.69
CA PHE A 76 -6.66 -8.75 -11.17
C PHE A 76 -5.88 -9.45 -10.05
N THR A 77 -5.91 -8.93 -8.82
CA THR A 77 -5.28 -9.58 -7.65
C THR A 77 -5.99 -10.88 -7.29
N HIS A 78 -7.31 -10.95 -7.43
CA HIS A 78 -8.08 -12.17 -7.15
C HIS A 78 -7.94 -13.22 -8.25
N SER A 79 -7.72 -12.79 -9.49
CA SER A 79 -7.58 -13.69 -10.65
C SER A 79 -6.14 -14.20 -10.85
N GLY A 80 -5.15 -13.52 -10.27
CA GLY A 80 -3.73 -13.84 -10.38
C GLY A 80 -3.13 -14.41 -9.10
N GLU A 81 -1.93 -14.97 -9.21
CA GLU A 81 -1.21 -15.59 -8.09
C GLU A 81 -0.32 -14.58 -7.33
N THR A 82 -0.19 -13.35 -7.83
CA THR A 82 0.77 -12.36 -7.32
C THR A 82 0.12 -11.30 -6.44
N THR A 83 0.79 -10.95 -5.33
CA THR A 83 0.29 -10.00 -4.31
C THR A 83 0.92 -8.61 -4.39
N THR A 84 1.77 -8.34 -5.39
CA THR A 84 2.47 -7.06 -5.56
C THR A 84 1.93 -6.27 -6.73
N TYR A 85 1.91 -4.93 -6.63
CA TYR A 85 1.44 -4.04 -7.71
C TYR A 85 2.12 -4.33 -9.06
N ALA A 86 3.45 -4.44 -9.06
CA ALA A 86 4.21 -4.72 -10.27
C ALA A 86 3.92 -6.13 -10.82
N GLY A 87 3.71 -7.11 -9.95
CA GLY A 87 3.41 -8.48 -10.36
C GLY A 87 1.99 -8.64 -10.92
N VAL A 88 0.99 -8.02 -10.29
CA VAL A 88 -0.39 -7.95 -10.82
C VAL A 88 -0.38 -7.29 -12.20
N MET A 89 0.38 -6.19 -12.36
CA MET A 89 0.49 -5.52 -13.66
C MET A 89 1.32 -6.30 -14.68
N ARG A 90 2.27 -7.12 -14.24
CA ARG A 90 3.01 -8.05 -15.11
C ARG A 90 2.10 -9.13 -15.68
N GLU A 91 1.20 -9.64 -14.88
CA GLU A 91 0.26 -10.70 -15.27
C GLU A 91 -0.82 -10.16 -16.21
N ALA A 92 -1.33 -8.96 -15.96
CA ALA A 92 -2.36 -8.33 -16.79
C ALA A 92 -1.82 -7.69 -18.09
N PHE A 93 -0.64 -7.04 -18.06
CA PHE A 93 -0.11 -6.21 -19.16
C PHE A 93 1.31 -6.59 -19.60
N GLY A 94 1.89 -7.66 -19.06
CA GLY A 94 3.27 -8.07 -19.34
C GLY A 94 4.32 -7.20 -18.66
N SER A 95 5.59 -7.45 -18.97
CA SER A 95 6.74 -6.79 -18.33
C SER A 95 6.76 -5.27 -18.49
N GLY A 96 6.20 -4.74 -19.58
CA GLY A 96 6.08 -3.29 -19.78
C GLY A 96 5.13 -2.62 -18.78
N GLY A 97 3.97 -3.24 -18.53
CA GLY A 97 3.02 -2.75 -17.52
C GLY A 97 3.58 -2.83 -16.10
N ALA A 98 4.33 -3.88 -15.79
CA ALA A 98 5.04 -4.03 -14.51
C ALA A 98 6.02 -2.88 -14.26
N LEU A 99 6.85 -2.56 -15.26
CA LEU A 99 7.83 -1.49 -15.18
C LEU A 99 7.16 -0.13 -15.02
N ALA A 100 6.10 0.15 -15.79
CA ALA A 100 5.36 1.40 -15.70
C ALA A 100 4.73 1.58 -14.30
N ALA A 101 4.10 0.53 -13.76
CA ALA A 101 3.56 0.54 -12.41
C ALA A 101 4.65 0.78 -11.37
N GLN A 102 5.80 0.12 -11.50
CA GLN A 102 6.91 0.28 -10.58
C GLN A 102 7.47 1.70 -10.59
N VAL A 103 7.65 2.31 -11.77
CA VAL A 103 8.08 3.71 -11.91
C VAL A 103 7.06 4.65 -11.26
N CYS A 104 5.77 4.45 -11.50
CA CYS A 104 4.70 5.25 -10.90
C CYS A 104 4.74 5.18 -9.37
N VAL A 105 4.83 3.97 -8.79
CA VAL A 105 4.92 3.77 -7.34
C VAL A 105 6.15 4.45 -6.75
N ILE A 106 7.31 4.40 -7.43
CA ILE A 106 8.52 5.10 -6.98
C ILE A 106 8.28 6.61 -6.94
N ILE A 107 7.75 7.19 -8.03
CA ILE A 107 7.46 8.63 -8.10
C ILE A 107 6.48 9.05 -6.99
N THR A 108 5.41 8.29 -6.75
CA THR A 108 4.43 8.58 -5.71
C THR A 108 5.05 8.54 -4.30
N ASN A 109 5.86 7.51 -4.00
CA ASN A 109 6.51 7.41 -2.70
C ASN A 109 7.56 8.51 -2.49
N VAL A 110 8.36 8.82 -3.51
CA VAL A 110 9.35 9.92 -3.44
C VAL A 110 8.64 11.26 -3.23
N GLY A 111 7.56 11.53 -3.97
CA GLY A 111 6.75 12.72 -3.78
C GLY A 111 6.16 12.81 -2.38
N GLY A 112 5.63 11.70 -1.85
CA GLY A 112 5.13 11.62 -0.47
C GLY A 112 6.21 11.90 0.57
N LEU A 113 7.41 11.32 0.41
CA LEU A 113 8.55 11.57 1.30
C LEU A 113 9.01 13.03 1.25
N ILE A 114 9.01 13.66 0.06
CA ILE A 114 9.31 15.09 -0.08
C ILE A 114 8.26 15.92 0.66
N LEU A 115 6.97 15.61 0.51
CA LEU A 115 5.90 16.30 1.25
C LEU A 115 6.08 16.14 2.77
N TYR A 116 6.41 14.94 3.25
CA TYR A 116 6.70 14.74 4.68
C TYR A 116 7.91 15.56 5.15
N LEU A 117 8.98 15.65 4.35
CA LEU A 117 10.15 16.46 4.68
C LEU A 117 9.87 17.97 4.67
N ILE A 118 8.94 18.43 3.83
CA ILE A 118 8.52 19.85 3.83
C ILE A 118 7.66 20.17 5.07
N ILE A 119 6.89 19.19 5.56
CA ILE A 119 5.99 19.36 6.71
C ILE A 119 6.76 19.34 8.04
N ILE A 120 7.72 18.43 8.19
CA ILE A 120 8.54 18.25 9.42
C ILE A 120 9.61 19.33 9.49
#